data_AF-A0A381UAJ2-F1
#
_entry.id   AF-A0A381UAJ2-F1
#
_cell.length_a   1.000
_cell.length_b   1.000
_cell.length_c   1.000
_cell.angle_alpha   90.00
_cell.angle_beta   90.00
_cell.angle_gamma   90.00
#
_symmetry.space_group_name_H-M   'P 1'
#
loop_
_entity.id
_entity.type
_entity.pdbx_description
1 polymer ?
#
loop_
_entity_poly.entity_id
_entity_poly.type
_entity_poly.pdbx_seq_one_letter_code
_entity_poly.pdbx_strand_id
1 'polypeptide(L)'
;MTKRKANNKSSDDLLASFGIDRYKSKANEKYMSKKQLNHFENILLTWQTQLEEEAGKTVNHMQEESINYADPNDRASQESDFGLELRTRDRERKLLKKIQQSLHRIE
;
A
#
# COMPACT_ATOMS: atom_id res chain seq x y z
N MET A 1 12.46 -11.47 31.91
CA MET A 1 11.64 -10.46 31.21
C MET A 1 12.19 -10.23 29.82
N THR A 2 11.64 -10.92 28.82
CA THR A 2 12.05 -10.88 27.42
C THR A 2 11.48 -9.63 26.74
N LYS A 3 12.35 -8.75 26.24
CA LYS A 3 11.97 -7.55 25.49
C LYS A 3 11.32 -7.98 24.16
N ARG A 4 10.03 -7.64 23.97
CA ARG A 4 9.36 -7.73 22.67
C ARG A 4 10.08 -6.78 21.70
N LYS A 5 10.75 -7.32 20.67
CA LYS A 5 11.23 -6.53 19.52
C LYS A 5 9.99 -6.00 18.78
N ALA A 6 9.85 -4.68 18.71
CA ALA A 6 8.92 -4.04 17.80
C ALA A 6 9.26 -4.46 16.37
N ASN A 7 8.27 -4.97 15.63
CA ASN A 7 8.44 -5.40 14.25
C ASN A 7 8.43 -4.15 13.34
N ASN A 8 9.51 -3.38 13.37
CA ASN A 8 9.72 -2.25 12.46
C ASN A 8 10.10 -2.81 11.09
N LYS A 9 9.11 -3.02 10.20
CA LYS A 9 9.41 -3.11 8.76
C LYS A 9 10.15 -1.83 8.37
N SER A 10 11.43 -1.97 8.01
CA SER A 10 12.27 -0.85 7.61
C SER A 10 11.68 -0.20 6.36
N SER A 11 11.86 1.11 6.18
CA SER A 11 11.55 1.81 4.92
C SER A 11 12.22 1.17 3.69
N ASP A 12 13.25 0.37 3.93
CA ASP A 12 13.95 -0.44 2.96
C ASP A 12 13.07 -1.51 2.30
N ASP A 13 12.15 -2.10 3.07
CA ASP A 13 11.26 -3.17 2.60
C ASP A 13 10.29 -2.64 1.54
N LEU A 14 9.83 -1.40 1.71
CA LEU A 14 8.89 -0.76 0.79
C LEU A 14 9.53 -0.48 -0.57
N LEU A 15 10.71 0.16 -0.59
CA LEU A 15 11.40 0.49 -1.84
C LEU A 15 11.81 -0.77 -2.61
N ALA A 16 12.28 -1.80 -1.89
CA ALA A 16 12.58 -3.10 -2.47
C ALA A 16 11.35 -3.77 -3.10
N SER A 17 10.18 -3.70 -2.42
CA SER A 17 8.92 -4.25 -2.96
C SER A 17 8.45 -3.54 -4.23
N PHE A 18 8.84 -2.27 -4.42
CA PHE A 18 8.54 -1.50 -5.62
C PHE A 18 9.58 -1.67 -6.73
N GLY A 19 10.68 -2.41 -6.48
CA GLY A 19 11.81 -2.52 -7.40
C GLY A 19 12.56 -1.20 -7.61
N ILE A 20 12.48 -0.28 -6.64
CA ILE A 20 13.08 1.05 -6.73
C ILE A 20 14.32 1.11 -5.83
N ASP A 21 15.47 1.41 -6.43
CA ASP A 21 16.70 1.65 -5.69
C ASP A 21 16.64 2.95 -4.88
N ARG A 22 17.35 2.97 -3.75
CA ARG A 22 17.49 4.17 -2.92
C ARG A 22 18.12 5.34 -3.70
N TYR A 23 17.57 6.54 -3.50
CA TYR A 23 18.16 7.76 -4.06
C TYR A 23 19.59 7.99 -3.56
N LYS A 24 20.52 8.22 -4.50
CA LYS A 24 21.92 8.59 -4.19
C LYS A 24 22.10 10.09 -4.39
N SER A 25 22.03 10.85 -3.30
CA SER A 25 22.24 12.31 -3.31
C SER A 25 23.66 12.67 -3.73
N LYS A 26 23.79 13.76 -4.50
CA LYS A 26 25.11 14.31 -4.84
C LYS A 26 25.55 15.36 -3.80
N ALA A 27 26.86 15.55 -3.66
CA ALA A 27 27.40 16.65 -2.87
C ALA A 27 26.90 18.00 -3.42
N ASN A 28 26.45 18.89 -2.53
CA ASN A 28 25.88 20.20 -2.86
C ASN A 28 24.61 20.17 -3.73
N GLU A 29 23.86 19.07 -3.71
CA GLU A 29 22.57 19.02 -4.39
C GLU A 29 21.53 19.88 -3.65
N LYS A 30 20.85 20.77 -4.39
CA LYS A 30 19.75 21.57 -3.84
C LYS A 30 18.59 20.66 -3.44
N TYR A 31 18.01 20.91 -2.27
CA TYR A 31 16.79 20.23 -1.82
C TYR A 31 15.65 20.41 -2.84
N MET A 32 14.90 19.33 -3.09
CA MET A 32 13.86 19.24 -4.12
C MET A 32 14.39 19.58 -5.51
N SER A 33 15.58 19.06 -5.83
CA SER A 33 16.09 19.08 -7.20
C SER A 33 15.14 18.31 -8.13
N LYS A 34 15.16 18.61 -9.43
CA LYS A 34 14.41 17.84 -10.44
C LYS A 34 14.67 16.33 -10.34
N LYS A 35 15.88 15.91 -9.96
CA LYS A 35 16.22 14.48 -9.81
C LYS A 35 15.56 13.87 -8.58
N GLN A 36 15.48 14.61 -7.48
CA GLN A 36 14.79 14.17 -6.27
C GLN A 36 13.27 14.10 -6.49
N LEU A 37 12.69 15.13 -7.14
CA LEU A 37 11.26 15.17 -7.45
C LEU A 37 10.86 13.99 -8.35
N ASN A 38 11.60 13.75 -9.44
CA ASN A 38 11.36 12.58 -10.31
C ASN A 38 11.47 11.25 -9.55
N HIS A 39 12.36 11.15 -8.57
CA HIS A 39 12.48 9.94 -7.76
C HIS A 39 11.26 9.73 -6.84
N PHE A 40 10.79 10.80 -6.18
CA PHE A 40 9.57 10.74 -5.37
C PHE A 40 8.33 10.47 -6.23
N GLU A 41 8.23 11.08 -7.40
CA GLU A 41 7.16 10.85 -8.37
C GLU A 41 7.09 9.38 -8.77
N ASN A 42 8.22 8.77 -9.15
CA ASN A 42 8.30 7.35 -9.48
C ASN A 42 7.83 6.45 -8.32
N ILE A 43 8.23 6.76 -7.07
CA ILE A 43 7.78 6.00 -5.90
C ILE A 43 6.27 6.11 -5.71
N LEU A 44 5.72 7.32 -5.82
CA LEU A 44 4.31 7.59 -5.60
C LEU A 44 3.44 6.97 -6.69
N LEU A 45 3.86 7.03 -7.95
CA LEU A 45 3.17 6.39 -9.07
C LEU A 45 3.18 4.86 -8.93
N THR A 46 4.32 4.26 -8.63
CA THR A 46 4.40 2.81 -8.42
C THR A 46 3.51 2.37 -7.26
N TRP A 47 3.52 3.13 -6.15
CA TRP A 47 2.68 2.82 -5.00
C TRP A 47 1.19 2.96 -5.32
N GLN A 48 0.81 3.99 -6.07
CA GLN A 48 -0.56 4.17 -6.56
C GLN A 48 -1.01 2.94 -7.36
N THR A 49 -0.24 2.53 -8.37
CA THR A 49 -0.59 1.38 -9.22
C THR A 49 -0.76 0.12 -8.39
N GLN A 50 0.13 -0.16 -7.44
CA GLN A 50 0.02 -1.34 -6.58
C GLN A 50 -1.25 -1.32 -5.72
N LEU A 51 -1.62 -0.18 -5.14
CA LEU A 51 -2.85 -0.05 -4.35
C LEU A 51 -4.12 -0.24 -5.20
N GLU A 52 -4.08 0.16 -6.47
CA GLU A 52 -5.17 -0.02 -7.43
C GLU A 52 -5.28 -1.49 -7.88
N GLU A 53 -4.15 -2.16 -8.14
CA GLU A 53 -4.12 -3.59 -8.46
C GLU A 53 -4.60 -4.46 -7.30
N GLU A 54 -4.15 -4.18 -6.08
CA GLU A 54 -4.58 -4.88 -4.87
C GLU A 54 -6.08 -4.68 -4.62
N ALA A 55 -6.60 -3.48 -4.89
CA ALA A 55 -8.03 -3.22 -4.85
C ALA A 55 -8.82 -4.13 -5.81
N GLY A 56 -8.33 -4.27 -7.04
CA GLY A 56 -8.95 -5.13 -8.05
C GLY A 56 -8.96 -6.60 -7.63
N LYS A 57 -7.85 -7.08 -7.06
CA LYS A 57 -7.73 -8.46 -6.53
C LYS A 57 -8.71 -8.72 -5.39
N THR A 58 -8.80 -7.81 -4.42
CA THR A 58 -9.76 -7.93 -3.31
C THR A 58 -11.21 -7.96 -3.82
N VAL A 59 -11.58 -7.11 -4.77
CA VAL A 59 -12.95 -7.11 -5.31
C VAL A 59 -13.28 -8.45 -5.95
N ASN A 60 -12.36 -9.01 -6.75
CA ASN A 60 -12.56 -10.33 -7.35
C ASN A 60 -12.65 -11.43 -6.29
N HIS A 61 -11.77 -11.39 -5.29
CA HIS A 61 -11.77 -12.33 -4.17
C HIS A 61 -13.10 -12.33 -3.40
N MET A 62 -13.59 -11.14 -3.04
CA MET A 62 -14.89 -10.99 -2.36
C MET A 62 -16.06 -11.50 -3.21
N GLN A 63 -16.01 -11.32 -4.54
CA GLN A 63 -17.04 -11.83 -5.44
C GLN A 63 -17.03 -13.36 -5.52
N GLU A 64 -15.86 -13.97 -5.68
CA GLU A 64 -15.70 -15.43 -5.77
C GLU A 64 -16.12 -16.14 -4.46
N GLU A 65 -15.70 -15.61 -3.31
CA GLU A 65 -16.02 -16.21 -2.02
C GLU A 65 -17.49 -16.05 -1.63
N SER A 66 -18.17 -14.97 -2.05
CA SER A 66 -19.57 -14.70 -1.70
C SER A 66 -20.59 -15.75 -2.20
N ILE A 67 -20.17 -16.68 -3.06
CA ILE A 67 -21.03 -17.64 -3.74
C ILE A 67 -21.13 -18.99 -2.98
N ASN A 68 -20.24 -19.27 -2.02
CA ASN A 68 -20.11 -20.60 -1.40
C ASN A 68 -20.35 -20.58 0.12
N TYR A 69 -21.52 -21.03 0.58
CA TYR A 69 -21.78 -21.30 2.00
C TYR A 69 -22.00 -22.80 2.21
N ALA A 70 -21.11 -23.45 2.97
CA ALA A 70 -21.27 -24.87 3.33
C ALA A 70 -22.12 -25.04 4.60
N ASP A 71 -21.94 -24.18 5.61
CA ASP A 71 -22.78 -24.12 6.82
C ASP A 71 -22.87 -22.71 7.47
N PRO A 72 -23.72 -22.51 8.51
CA PRO A 72 -23.84 -21.23 9.21
C PRO A 72 -22.59 -20.75 9.97
N ASN A 73 -21.72 -21.64 10.44
CA ASN A 73 -20.47 -21.28 11.11
C ASN A 73 -19.42 -20.80 10.09
N ASP A 74 -19.38 -21.45 8.92
CA ASP A 74 -18.54 -21.05 7.80
C ASP A 74 -18.94 -19.65 7.33
N ARG A 75 -20.25 -19.40 7.23
CA ARG A 75 -20.78 -18.07 6.93
C ARG A 75 -20.35 -17.02 7.96
N ALA A 76 -20.44 -17.33 9.26
CA ALA A 76 -20.06 -16.38 10.31
C ALA A 76 -18.56 -16.03 10.26
N SER A 77 -17.71 -17.02 9.98
CA SER A 77 -16.26 -16.81 9.84
C SER A 77 -15.94 -15.91 8.64
N GLN A 78 -16.56 -16.19 7.50
CA GLN A 78 -16.39 -15.40 6.28
C GLN A 78 -16.87 -13.95 6.41
N GLU A 79 -18.02 -13.72 7.04
CA GLU A 79 -18.52 -12.35 7.30
C GLU A 79 -17.54 -11.55 8.17
N SER A 80 -16.86 -12.20 9.13
CA SER A 80 -15.82 -11.58 9.94
C SER A 80 -14.59 -11.19 9.10
N ASP A 81 -14.14 -12.09 8.22
CA ASP A 81 -12.98 -11.86 7.36
C ASP A 81 -13.24 -10.72 6.35
N PHE A 82 -14.42 -10.70 5.72
CA PHE A 82 -14.85 -9.58 4.88
C PHE A 82 -14.92 -8.26 5.64
N GLY A 83 -15.38 -8.29 6.89
CA GLY A 83 -15.40 -7.10 7.76
C GLY A 83 -14.00 -6.54 8.02
N LEU A 84 -12.99 -7.40 8.14
CA LEU A 84 -11.60 -6.97 8.28
C LEU A 84 -11.06 -6.41 6.96
N GLU A 85 -11.31 -7.09 5.85
CA GLU A 85 -10.81 -6.69 4.53
C GLU A 85 -11.39 -5.34 4.09
N LEU A 86 -12.70 -5.11 4.26
CA LEU A 86 -13.35 -3.81 3.97
C LEU A 86 -12.72 -2.65 4.75
N ARG A 87 -12.35 -2.88 6.03
CA ARG A 87 -11.68 -1.86 6.86
C ARG A 87 -10.27 -1.57 6.37
N THR A 88 -9.56 -2.57 5.89
CA THR A 88 -8.23 -2.42 5.29
C THR A 88 -8.34 -1.61 3.99
N ARG A 89 -9.28 -1.98 3.12
CA ARG A 89 -9.58 -1.27 1.87
C ARG A 89 -9.92 0.20 2.08
N ASP A 90 -10.69 0.51 3.11
CA ASP A 90 -11.01 1.91 3.46
C ASP A 90 -9.78 2.74 3.84
N ARG A 91 -8.79 2.12 4.50
CA ARG A 91 -7.52 2.78 4.83
C ARG A 91 -6.68 2.99 3.58
N GLU A 92 -6.59 1.99 2.72
CA GLU A 92 -5.86 2.05 1.45
C GLU A 92 -6.46 3.10 0.51
N ARG A 93 -7.79 3.21 0.44
CA ARG A 93 -8.46 4.29 -0.32
C ARG A 93 -8.11 5.68 0.20
N LYS A 94 -8.04 5.85 1.52
CA LYS A 94 -7.60 7.12 2.14
C LYS A 94 -6.13 7.41 1.87
N LEU A 95 -5.29 6.37 1.85
CA LEU A 95 -3.87 6.48 1.50
C LEU A 95 -3.70 6.87 0.02
N LEU A 96 -4.41 6.23 -0.89
CA LEU A 96 -4.43 6.57 -2.32
C LEU A 96 -4.76 8.06 -2.54
N LYS A 97 -5.78 8.57 -1.84
CA LYS A 97 -6.11 10.01 -1.88
C LYS A 97 -4.96 10.91 -1.43
N LYS A 98 -4.18 10.49 -0.42
CA LYS A 98 -2.99 11.24 0.03
C LYS A 98 -1.83 11.16 -0.97
N ILE A 99 -1.66 10.03 -1.64
CA ILE A 99 -0.66 9.85 -2.69
C ILE A 99 -0.97 10.77 -3.87
N GLN A 100 -2.22 10.78 -4.34
CA GLN A 100 -2.68 11.69 -5.39
C GLN A 100 -2.48 13.17 -5.02
N GLN A 101 -2.79 13.55 -3.78
CA GLN A 101 -2.51 14.90 -3.27
C GLN A 101 -1.01 15.23 -3.24
N SER A 102 -0.15 14.23 -3.03
CA SER A 102 1.30 14.42 -3.00
C SER A 102 1.88 14.54 -4.41
N LEU A 103 1.38 13.76 -5.37
CA LEU A 103 1.72 13.89 -6.79
C LEU A 103 1.36 15.28 -7.32
N HIS A 104 0.17 15.79 -6.99
CA HIS A 104 -0.26 17.14 -7.38
C HIS A 104 0.59 18.26 -6.74
N ARG A 105 1.35 17.99 -5.67
CA ARG A 105 2.30 18.96 -5.08
C ARG A 105 3.67 18.93 -5.75
N ILE A 106 3.98 17.84 -6.46
CA ILE A 106 5.23 17.67 -7.18
C ILE A 106 5.12 18.28 -8.58
N GLU A 107 3.93 18.21 -9.19
CA GLU A 107 3.54 18.98 -10.38
C GLU A 107 3.54 20.49 -10.12
#